data_AF-A0A8J4UQF8-F1
#
_entry.id   AF-A0A8J4UQF8-F1
#
_cell.length_a   1.000
_cell.length_b   1.000
_cell.length_c   1.000
_cell.angle_alpha   90.00
_cell.angle_beta   90.00
_cell.angle_gamma   90.00
#
_symmetry.space_group_name_H-M   'P 1'
#
loop_
_entity.id
_entity.type
_entity.pdbx_description
1 polymer ?
#
loop_
_entity_poly.entity_id
_entity_poly.type
_entity_poly.pdbx_seq_one_letter_code
_entity_poly.pdbx_strand_id
1 'polypeptide(L)'
;MSWKKQKLADIQQALNSDPVDIETLRSAAVSEGGLLTNDVRRKVWPKLLNINVFDLPAKPAKDIRENHKDYNQVLLDVRRSMRRFPRGMRADEREVLQEQLIDIILDVLRRNPQLHYYQGYHDIVVTFLLVVGERMAIAMVEKLSNHHLRDFMDPSMDSTKHILNYLMPILEQVDPELHDFMLRAEVGTIFALSWLITWYGHVLSDFRHVLRLYDFFLASHPLMAIYFAAV
;
A
#
# COMPACT_ATOMS: atom_id res chain seq x y z
N MET A 1 6.70 28.90 15.68
CA MET A 1 6.13 28.28 14.45
C MET A 1 5.49 26.96 14.86
N SER A 2 4.32 26.56 14.34
CA SER A 2 3.74 25.23 14.69
C SER A 2 4.65 24.11 14.20
N TRP A 3 4.78 23.01 14.96
CA TRP A 3 5.61 21.87 14.58
C TRP A 3 5.28 21.33 13.18
N LYS A 4 3.99 21.37 12.79
CA LYS A 4 3.55 20.98 11.43
C LYS A 4 4.12 21.88 10.35
N LYS A 5 4.19 23.19 10.59
CA LYS A 5 4.76 24.16 9.64
C LYS A 5 6.27 23.95 9.49
N GLN A 6 6.97 23.70 10.60
CA GLN A 6 8.40 23.38 10.56
C GLN A 6 8.64 22.09 9.76
N LYS A 7 7.91 21.01 10.08
CA LYS A 7 8.01 19.74 9.37
C LYS A 7 7.76 19.87 7.86
N LEU A 8 6.78 20.67 7.43
CA LEU A 8 6.55 20.95 6.01
C LEU A 8 7.71 21.72 5.36
N ALA A 9 8.32 22.67 6.09
CA ALA A 9 9.48 23.40 5.61
C ALA A 9 10.69 22.45 5.43
N ASP A 10 10.93 21.58 6.40
CA ASP A 10 12.02 20.60 6.36
C ASP A 10 11.84 19.61 5.18
N ILE A 11 10.63 19.10 4.97
CA ILE A 11 10.30 18.24 3.82
C ILE A 11 10.52 18.97 2.50
N GLN A 12 10.09 20.24 2.40
CA GLN A 12 10.24 21.02 1.18
C GLN A 12 11.71 21.36 0.90
N GLN A 13 12.50 21.60 1.93
CA GLN A 13 13.95 21.77 1.82
C GLN A 13 14.61 20.49 1.30
N ALA A 14 14.31 19.34 1.90
CA ALA A 14 14.84 18.04 1.48
C ALA A 14 14.48 17.68 0.03
N LEU A 15 13.26 18.00 -0.41
CA LEU A 15 12.83 17.82 -1.81
C LEU A 15 13.57 18.72 -2.81
N ASN A 16 14.05 19.88 -2.36
CA ASN A 16 14.74 20.87 -3.20
C ASN A 16 16.27 20.72 -3.16
N SER A 17 16.82 19.84 -2.32
CA SER A 17 18.25 19.53 -2.28
C SER A 17 18.70 18.76 -3.53
N ASP A 18 19.98 18.90 -3.88
CA ASP A 18 20.62 18.16 -4.96
C ASP A 18 21.92 17.48 -4.45
N PRO A 19 21.95 16.15 -4.29
CA PRO A 19 20.84 15.22 -4.50
C PRO A 19 19.71 15.42 -3.47
N VAL A 20 18.50 14.96 -3.81
CA VAL A 20 17.33 14.97 -2.91
C VAL A 20 17.68 14.23 -1.62
N ASP A 21 17.42 14.85 -0.47
CA ASP A 21 17.70 14.26 0.85
C ASP A 21 16.64 13.23 1.23
N ILE A 22 16.85 11.99 0.77
CA ILE A 22 15.93 10.87 1.02
C ILE A 22 15.84 10.51 2.51
N GLU A 23 16.90 10.73 3.29
CA GLU A 23 16.91 10.34 4.70
C GLU A 23 16.01 11.25 5.53
N THR A 24 16.06 12.56 5.27
CA THR A 24 15.12 13.50 5.89
C THR A 24 13.67 13.18 5.50
N LEU A 25 13.42 12.79 4.24
CA LEU A 25 12.08 12.39 3.80
C LEU A 25 11.59 11.11 4.49
N ARG A 26 12.47 10.11 4.67
CA ARG A 26 12.16 8.88 5.44
C ARG A 26 11.85 9.20 6.90
N SER A 27 12.71 9.98 7.55
CA SER A 27 12.51 10.41 8.94
C SER A 27 11.21 11.20 9.11
N ALA A 28 10.86 12.06 8.17
CA ALA A 28 9.59 12.79 8.17
C ALA A 28 8.38 11.86 8.01
N ALA A 29 8.47 10.84 7.15
CA ALA A 29 7.39 9.88 6.94
C ALA A 29 7.16 8.96 8.16
N VAL A 30 8.24 8.58 8.85
CA VAL A 30 8.19 7.75 10.08
C VAL A 30 7.72 8.54 11.30
N SER A 31 8.19 9.78 11.48
CA SER A 31 7.88 10.60 12.66
C SER A 31 6.39 10.99 12.75
N GLU A 32 6.01 11.57 13.89
CA GLU A 32 4.63 11.91 14.24
C GLU A 32 3.87 12.63 13.10
N GLY A 33 2.66 12.17 12.81
CA GLY A 33 1.80 12.71 11.75
C GLY A 33 2.18 12.35 10.31
N GLY A 34 3.31 11.65 10.09
CA GLY A 34 3.77 11.26 8.76
C GLY A 34 3.97 12.46 7.84
N LEU A 35 3.57 12.35 6.57
CA LEU A 35 3.78 13.38 5.56
C LEU A 35 2.70 14.49 5.55
N LEU A 36 1.75 14.44 6.49
CA LEU A 36 0.72 15.44 6.78
C LEU A 36 -0.36 15.63 5.70
N THR A 37 -0.01 15.75 4.41
CA THR A 37 -0.98 16.06 3.33
C THR A 37 -0.74 15.25 2.06
N ASN A 38 -1.79 15.11 1.24
CA ASN A 38 -1.67 14.41 -0.05
C ASN A 38 -0.78 15.15 -1.06
N ASP A 39 -0.70 16.48 -0.99
CA ASP A 39 0.20 17.26 -1.84
C ASP A 39 1.68 16.97 -1.56
N VAL A 40 2.01 16.72 -0.29
CA VAL A 40 3.35 16.26 0.09
C VAL A 40 3.57 14.81 -0.37
N ARG A 41 2.60 13.90 -0.13
CA ARG A 41 2.70 12.49 -0.55
C ARG A 41 2.94 12.33 -2.05
N ARG A 42 2.24 13.11 -2.88
CA ARG A 42 2.42 13.14 -4.34
C ARG A 42 3.87 13.45 -4.76
N LYS A 43 4.62 14.18 -3.95
CA LYS A 43 6.02 14.52 -4.21
C LYS A 43 6.98 13.52 -3.57
N VAL A 44 6.68 13.07 -2.35
CA VAL A 44 7.60 12.28 -1.53
C VAL A 44 7.50 10.78 -1.78
N TRP A 45 6.30 10.20 -1.92
CA TRP A 45 6.17 8.76 -2.12
C TRP A 45 6.92 8.24 -3.35
N PRO A 46 6.91 8.91 -4.52
CA PRO A 46 7.73 8.49 -5.66
C PRO A 46 9.23 8.47 -5.33
N LYS A 47 9.71 9.40 -4.50
CA LYS A 47 11.11 9.43 -4.07
C LYS A 47 11.46 8.27 -3.15
N LEU A 48 10.58 7.94 -2.20
CA LEU A 48 10.76 6.80 -1.30
C LEU A 48 10.81 5.45 -2.05
N LEU A 49 10.04 5.33 -3.13
CA LEU A 49 10.02 4.14 -4.00
C LEU A 49 11.03 4.18 -5.16
N ASN A 50 11.83 5.23 -5.26
CA ASN A 50 12.78 5.46 -6.35
C ASN A 50 12.12 5.39 -7.75
N ILE A 51 10.98 6.05 -7.91
CA ILE A 51 10.24 6.15 -9.18
C ILE A 51 10.74 7.34 -9.98
N ASN A 52 11.06 7.10 -11.26
CA ASN A 52 11.37 8.17 -12.20
C ASN A 52 10.07 8.84 -12.68
N VAL A 53 9.79 10.04 -12.17
CA VAL A 53 8.57 10.79 -12.50
C VAL A 53 8.54 11.33 -13.94
N PHE A 54 9.68 11.32 -14.64
CA PHE A 54 9.78 11.74 -16.04
C PHE A 54 9.54 10.58 -17.02
N ASP A 55 9.56 9.34 -16.52
CA ASP A 55 9.38 8.12 -17.31
C ASP A 55 8.27 7.27 -16.68
N LEU A 56 7.05 7.81 -16.70
CA LEU A 56 5.87 7.13 -16.19
C LEU A 56 5.25 6.24 -17.28
N PRO A 57 4.75 5.04 -16.91
CA PRO A 57 4.02 4.18 -17.82
C PRO A 57 2.91 4.91 -18.57
N ALA A 58 2.65 4.44 -19.79
CA ALA A 58 1.47 4.86 -20.53
C ALA A 58 0.20 4.48 -19.75
N LYS A 59 -0.91 5.13 -20.10
CA LYS A 59 -2.22 4.70 -19.59
C LYS A 59 -2.53 3.29 -20.09
N PRO A 60 -3.32 2.50 -19.33
CA PRO A 60 -3.74 1.17 -19.77
C PRO A 60 -4.40 1.22 -21.16
N ALA A 61 -4.14 0.20 -21.96
CA ALA A 61 -4.77 0.07 -23.27
C ALA A 61 -6.28 -0.15 -23.14
N LYS A 62 -7.06 0.26 -24.15
CA LYS A 62 -8.54 0.14 -24.11
C LYS A 62 -9.03 -1.31 -24.02
N ASP A 63 -8.23 -2.24 -24.53
CA ASP A 63 -8.47 -3.69 -24.55
C ASP A 63 -7.84 -4.40 -23.33
N ILE A 64 -7.42 -3.66 -22.29
CA ILE A 64 -6.76 -4.24 -21.10
C ILE A 64 -7.61 -5.30 -20.39
N ARG A 65 -8.94 -5.20 -20.54
CA ARG A 65 -9.92 -6.11 -19.94
C ARG A 65 -10.17 -7.36 -20.77
N GLU A 66 -9.92 -7.29 -22.08
CA GLU A 66 -10.21 -8.38 -23.00
C GLU A 66 -9.29 -9.58 -22.70
N ASN A 67 -9.90 -10.76 -22.54
CA ASN A 67 -9.22 -12.04 -22.27
C ASN A 67 -8.29 -12.04 -21.04
N HIS A 68 -8.45 -11.09 -20.10
CA HIS A 68 -7.65 -11.08 -18.89
C HIS A 68 -8.20 -12.07 -17.86
N LYS A 69 -7.39 -13.07 -17.47
CA LYS A 69 -7.81 -14.17 -16.57
C LYS A 69 -8.42 -13.67 -15.25
N ASP A 70 -7.88 -12.58 -14.70
CA ASP A 70 -8.32 -12.02 -13.41
C ASP A 70 -9.46 -10.99 -13.49
N TYR A 71 -9.93 -10.60 -14.70
CA TYR A 71 -10.86 -9.47 -14.87
C TYR A 71 -12.13 -9.61 -14.02
N ASN A 72 -12.79 -10.77 -14.07
CA ASN A 72 -14.03 -10.99 -13.35
C ASN A 72 -13.85 -10.90 -11.83
N GLN A 73 -12.74 -11.42 -11.30
CA GLN A 73 -12.43 -11.36 -9.87
C GLN A 73 -12.16 -9.91 -9.45
N VAL A 74 -11.32 -9.19 -10.20
CA VAL A 74 -11.01 -7.78 -9.94
C VAL A 74 -12.28 -6.92 -9.97
N LEU A 75 -13.15 -7.13 -10.96
CA LEU A 75 -14.43 -6.41 -11.08
C LEU A 75 -15.32 -6.62 -9.86
N LEU A 76 -15.45 -7.87 -9.40
CA LEU A 76 -16.27 -8.20 -8.23
C LEU A 76 -15.72 -7.54 -6.95
N ASP A 77 -14.41 -7.54 -6.78
CA ASP A 77 -13.76 -6.97 -5.60
C ASP A 77 -13.83 -5.44 -5.59
N VAL A 78 -13.61 -4.79 -6.73
CA VAL A 78 -13.76 -3.33 -6.87
C VAL A 78 -15.20 -2.86 -6.65
N ARG A 79 -16.20 -3.65 -7.04
CA ARG A 79 -17.61 -3.34 -6.74
C ARG A 79 -17.93 -3.42 -5.24
N ARG A 80 -17.21 -4.25 -4.48
CA ARG A 80 -17.40 -4.42 -3.03
C ARG A 80 -16.64 -3.38 -2.19
N SER A 81 -15.69 -2.65 -2.76
CA SER A 81 -14.80 -1.72 -2.05
C SER A 81 -15.36 -0.29 -1.87
N MET A 82 -16.69 -0.11 -1.93
CA MET A 82 -17.36 1.21 -1.82
C MET A 82 -16.94 2.03 -0.59
N ARG A 83 -16.58 1.37 0.52
CA ARG A 83 -16.17 2.03 1.78
C ARG A 83 -14.83 2.75 1.69
N ARG A 84 -14.02 2.47 0.66
CA ARG A 84 -12.68 3.06 0.47
C ARG A 84 -12.71 4.44 -0.17
N PHE A 85 -13.82 4.80 -0.80
CA PHE A 85 -13.99 6.11 -1.41
C PHE A 85 -14.43 7.14 -0.37
N PRO A 86 -13.98 8.41 -0.48
CA PRO A 86 -14.39 9.48 0.43
C PRO A 86 -15.92 9.59 0.58
N ARG A 87 -16.38 9.79 1.82
CA ARG A 87 -17.81 10.03 2.09
C ARG A 87 -18.24 11.32 1.37
N GLY A 88 -19.26 11.23 0.53
CA GLY A 88 -19.78 12.37 -0.24
C GLY A 88 -19.20 12.52 -1.65
N MET A 89 -18.28 11.64 -2.07
CA MET A 89 -17.86 11.55 -3.47
C MET A 89 -19.06 11.27 -4.36
N ARG A 90 -19.16 11.97 -5.50
CA ARG A 90 -20.25 11.76 -6.44
C ARG A 90 -20.17 10.37 -7.08
N ALA A 91 -21.32 9.82 -7.43
CA ALA A 91 -21.40 8.47 -7.97
C ALA A 91 -20.65 8.33 -9.31
N ASP A 92 -20.74 9.33 -10.18
CA ASP A 92 -20.07 9.37 -11.49
C ASP A 92 -18.56 9.52 -11.37
N GLU A 93 -18.07 10.37 -10.46
CA GLU A 93 -16.64 10.47 -10.15
C GLU A 93 -16.07 9.15 -9.63
N ARG A 94 -16.81 8.51 -8.72
CA ARG A 94 -16.44 7.21 -8.17
C ARG A 94 -16.41 6.12 -9.23
N GLU A 95 -17.39 6.10 -10.14
CA GLU A 95 -17.44 5.13 -11.23
C GLU A 95 -16.19 5.25 -12.11
N VAL A 96 -15.80 6.47 -12.48
CA VAL A 96 -14.54 6.71 -13.21
C VAL A 96 -13.32 6.16 -12.46
N LEU A 97 -13.23 6.37 -11.14
CA LEU A 97 -12.12 5.84 -10.33
C LEU A 97 -12.17 4.31 -10.20
N GLN A 98 -13.35 3.69 -10.15
CA GLN A 98 -13.49 2.23 -10.13
C GLN A 98 -13.02 1.62 -11.45
N GLU A 99 -13.37 2.23 -12.58
CA GLU A 99 -12.92 1.80 -13.90
C GLU A 99 -11.39 1.93 -14.02
N GLN A 100 -10.82 3.06 -13.60
CA GLN A 100 -9.37 3.25 -13.53
C GLN A 100 -8.70 2.24 -12.61
N LEU A 101 -9.29 1.94 -11.44
CA LEU A 101 -8.75 0.96 -10.50
C LEU A 101 -8.65 -0.44 -11.13
N ILE A 102 -9.70 -0.86 -11.84
CA ILE A 102 -9.70 -2.12 -12.59
C ILE A 102 -8.57 -2.10 -13.62
N ASP A 103 -8.52 -1.07 -14.45
CA ASP A 103 -7.54 -0.96 -15.54
C ASP A 103 -6.09 -0.97 -15.03
N ILE A 104 -5.81 -0.28 -13.91
CA ILE A 104 -4.48 -0.27 -13.26
C ILE A 104 -4.10 -1.67 -12.78
N ILE A 105 -5.00 -2.38 -12.09
CA ILE A 105 -4.71 -3.72 -11.57
C ILE A 105 -4.36 -4.67 -12.71
N LEU A 106 -5.18 -4.69 -13.76
CA LEU A 106 -4.98 -5.56 -14.91
C LEU A 106 -3.72 -5.18 -15.70
N ASP A 107 -3.42 -3.89 -15.83
CA ASP A 107 -2.21 -3.40 -16.52
C ASP A 107 -0.92 -3.79 -15.77
N VAL A 108 -0.93 -3.74 -14.44
CA VAL A 108 0.19 -4.25 -13.63
C VAL A 108 0.34 -5.77 -13.80
N LEU A 109 -0.74 -6.55 -13.71
CA LEU A 109 -0.68 -8.01 -13.85
C LEU A 109 -0.27 -8.44 -15.27
N ARG A 110 -0.76 -7.76 -16.31
CA ARG A 110 -0.39 -8.05 -17.71
C ARG A 110 1.10 -7.82 -17.98
N ARG A 111 1.69 -6.75 -17.42
CA ARG A 111 3.13 -6.47 -17.55
C ARG A 111 4.01 -7.37 -16.69
N ASN A 112 3.42 -8.04 -15.70
CA ASN A 112 4.13 -8.86 -14.72
C ASN A 112 3.46 -10.25 -14.62
N PRO A 113 3.58 -11.10 -15.66
CA PRO A 113 2.82 -12.36 -15.75
C PRO A 113 3.15 -13.37 -14.65
N GLN A 114 4.26 -13.19 -13.93
CA GLN A 114 4.63 -13.95 -12.74
C GLN A 114 3.79 -13.63 -11.50
N LEU A 115 3.07 -12.50 -11.50
CA LEU A 115 2.26 -12.07 -10.37
C LEU A 115 0.83 -12.62 -10.50
N HIS A 116 0.29 -13.04 -9.37
CA HIS A 116 -1.07 -13.55 -9.24
C HIS A 116 -1.91 -12.58 -8.42
N TYR A 117 -3.13 -12.29 -8.89
CA TYR A 117 -4.06 -11.46 -8.14
C TYR A 117 -4.49 -12.18 -6.85
N TYR A 118 -4.51 -11.44 -5.73
CA TYR A 118 -5.11 -11.89 -4.49
C TYR A 118 -6.23 -10.94 -4.05
N GLN A 119 -7.23 -11.49 -3.37
CA GLN A 119 -8.34 -10.71 -2.84
C GLN A 119 -7.84 -9.80 -1.70
N GLY A 120 -7.91 -8.49 -1.94
CA GLY A 120 -7.37 -7.46 -1.05
C GLY A 120 -6.36 -6.55 -1.74
N TYR A 121 -5.77 -6.97 -2.86
CA TYR A 121 -4.80 -6.13 -3.59
C TYR A 121 -5.41 -4.79 -4.03
N HIS A 122 -6.69 -4.79 -4.41
CA HIS A 122 -7.43 -3.58 -4.79
C HIS A 122 -7.50 -2.53 -3.67
N ASP A 123 -7.46 -2.92 -2.39
CA ASP A 123 -7.44 -2.01 -1.24
C ASP A 123 -6.13 -1.20 -1.18
N ILE A 124 -5.03 -1.78 -1.68
CA ILE A 124 -3.74 -1.10 -1.83
C ILE A 124 -3.78 -0.17 -3.04
N VAL A 125 -4.18 -0.70 -4.20
CA VAL A 125 -4.15 0.06 -5.46
C VAL A 125 -5.06 1.29 -5.41
N VAL A 126 -6.26 1.17 -4.83
CA VAL A 126 -7.18 2.33 -4.70
C VAL A 126 -6.59 3.44 -3.83
N THR A 127 -5.80 3.09 -2.82
CA THR A 127 -5.15 4.07 -1.96
C THR A 127 -4.13 4.91 -2.75
N PHE A 128 -3.34 4.28 -3.62
CA PHE A 128 -2.44 5.00 -4.52
C PHE A 128 -3.22 5.82 -5.55
N LEU A 129 -4.25 5.25 -6.18
CA LEU A 129 -5.07 5.95 -7.16
C LEU A 129 -5.65 7.26 -6.58
N LEU A 130 -6.25 7.20 -5.39
CA LEU A 130 -6.85 8.36 -4.72
C LEU A 130 -5.83 9.45 -4.33
N VAL A 131 -4.57 9.10 -4.13
CA VAL A 131 -3.54 10.05 -3.70
C VAL A 131 -2.77 10.60 -4.88
N VAL A 132 -2.22 9.74 -5.73
CA VAL A 132 -1.25 10.12 -6.78
C VAL A 132 -1.82 10.11 -8.20
N GLY A 133 -3.05 9.62 -8.38
CA GLY A 133 -3.69 9.49 -9.68
C GLY A 133 -3.16 8.33 -10.51
N GLU A 134 -3.81 8.06 -11.64
CA GLU A 134 -3.68 6.85 -12.45
C GLU A 134 -2.23 6.50 -12.83
N ARG A 135 -1.54 7.33 -13.63
CA ARG A 135 -0.21 6.98 -14.17
C ARG A 135 0.85 6.80 -13.09
N MET A 136 0.82 7.61 -12.04
CA MET A 136 1.77 7.48 -10.93
C MET A 136 1.44 6.25 -10.08
N ALA A 137 0.15 5.97 -9.85
CA ALA A 137 -0.29 4.77 -9.14
C ALA A 137 0.19 3.51 -9.86
N ILE A 138 0.11 3.47 -11.19
CA ILE A 138 0.65 2.36 -11.99
C ILE A 138 2.13 2.12 -11.68
N ALA A 139 2.98 3.14 -11.83
CA ALA A 139 4.43 3.02 -11.60
C ALA A 139 4.75 2.57 -10.17
N MET A 140 4.07 3.16 -9.19
CA MET A 140 4.33 2.90 -7.76
C MET A 140 3.85 1.51 -7.35
N VAL A 141 2.64 1.13 -7.76
CA VAL A 141 2.06 -0.16 -7.42
C VAL A 141 2.82 -1.27 -8.13
N GLU A 142 3.21 -1.11 -9.40
CA GLU A 142 4.05 -2.08 -10.09
C GLU A 142 5.39 -2.33 -9.36
N LYS A 143 6.04 -1.26 -8.88
CA LYS A 143 7.26 -1.37 -8.08
C LYS A 143 6.99 -2.13 -6.78
N LEU A 144 5.92 -1.80 -6.06
CA LEU A 144 5.55 -2.48 -4.83
C LEU A 144 5.22 -3.96 -5.06
N SER A 145 4.48 -4.27 -6.11
CA SER A 145 4.05 -5.62 -6.46
C SER A 145 5.20 -6.56 -6.80
N ASN A 146 6.27 -6.02 -7.38
CA ASN A 146 7.50 -6.79 -7.63
C ASN A 146 8.45 -6.88 -6.42
N HIS A 147 8.17 -6.16 -5.32
CA HIS A 147 9.05 -6.09 -4.15
C HIS A 147 8.26 -6.38 -2.87
N HIS A 148 7.60 -5.36 -2.31
CA HIS A 148 6.97 -5.44 -0.99
C HIS A 148 5.79 -6.40 -0.93
N LEU A 149 5.05 -6.55 -2.03
CA LEU A 149 3.84 -7.36 -2.09
C LEU A 149 4.06 -8.68 -2.84
N ARG A 150 5.30 -8.93 -3.31
CA ARG A 150 5.61 -10.05 -4.21
C ARG A 150 5.15 -11.38 -3.65
N ASP A 151 5.47 -11.65 -2.39
CA ASP A 151 5.16 -12.91 -1.71
C ASP A 151 3.65 -13.11 -1.45
N PHE A 152 2.86 -12.02 -1.52
CA PHE A 152 1.38 -12.08 -1.49
C PHE A 152 0.79 -12.40 -2.86
N MET A 153 1.57 -12.20 -3.93
CA MET A 153 1.19 -12.40 -5.32
C MET A 153 1.78 -13.68 -5.92
N ASP A 154 2.29 -14.59 -5.08
CA ASP A 154 2.69 -15.92 -5.52
C ASP A 154 1.46 -16.78 -5.88
N PRO A 155 1.62 -17.84 -6.71
CA PRO A 155 0.52 -18.72 -7.08
C PRO A 155 -0.11 -19.45 -5.88
N SER A 156 0.66 -19.67 -4.81
CA SER A 156 0.19 -20.27 -3.56
C SER A 156 0.34 -19.28 -2.39
N MET A 157 -0.39 -19.54 -1.31
CA MET A 157 -0.31 -18.74 -0.09
C MET A 157 0.88 -19.11 0.81
N ASP A 158 1.80 -19.97 0.36
CA ASP A 158 2.85 -20.51 1.24
C ASP A 158 3.87 -19.43 1.62
N SER A 159 4.27 -18.59 0.67
CA SER A 159 5.14 -17.43 0.93
C SER A 159 4.48 -16.43 1.89
N THR A 160 3.17 -16.20 1.72
CA THR A 160 2.40 -15.35 2.64
C THR A 160 2.34 -15.93 4.06
N LYS A 161 2.09 -17.24 4.19
CA LYS A 161 2.12 -17.93 5.48
C LYS A 161 3.50 -17.86 6.13
N HIS A 162 4.57 -17.96 5.33
CA HIS A 162 5.94 -17.81 5.81
C HIS A 162 6.17 -16.43 6.42
N ILE A 163 5.70 -15.36 5.77
CA ILE A 163 5.75 -13.99 6.34
C ILE A 163 4.96 -13.92 7.65
N LEU A 164 3.74 -14.47 7.68
CA LEU A 164 2.90 -14.44 8.89
C LEU A 164 3.54 -15.17 10.07
N ASN A 165 4.34 -16.20 9.82
CA ASN A 165 5.03 -16.93 10.87
C ASN A 165 6.14 -16.13 11.56
N TYR A 166 6.57 -14.98 11.02
CA TYR A 166 7.43 -14.05 11.76
C TYR A 166 6.71 -13.40 12.95
N LEU A 167 5.37 -13.40 13.00
CA LEU A 167 4.61 -12.79 14.09
C LEU A 167 4.90 -13.45 15.44
N MET A 168 4.92 -14.78 15.50
CA MET A 168 5.07 -15.50 16.77
C MET A 168 6.44 -15.26 17.42
N PRO A 169 7.58 -15.37 16.70
CA PRO A 169 8.88 -15.01 17.27
C PRO A 169 8.99 -13.55 17.69
N ILE A 170 8.33 -12.61 16.99
CA ILE A 170 8.33 -11.20 17.42
C ILE A 170 7.55 -11.03 18.72
N LEU A 171 6.37 -11.66 18.82
CA LEU A 171 5.56 -11.63 20.04
C LEU A 171 6.29 -12.29 21.21
N GLU A 172 6.99 -13.40 21.00
CA GLU A 172 7.81 -14.04 22.04
C GLU A 172 8.85 -13.08 22.64
N GLN A 173 9.44 -12.20 21.83
CA GLN A 173 10.43 -11.22 22.29
C GLN A 173 9.81 -10.01 22.99
N VAL A 174 8.61 -9.59 22.58
CA VAL A 174 7.98 -8.34 23.06
C VAL A 174 7.01 -8.58 24.22
N ASP A 175 6.24 -9.67 24.16
CA ASP A 175 5.23 -10.06 25.15
C ASP A 175 5.13 -11.61 25.25
N PRO A 176 6.02 -12.25 26.02
CA PRO A 176 6.02 -13.70 26.20
C PRO A 176 4.71 -14.26 26.79
N GLU A 177 4.00 -13.49 27.62
CA GLU A 177 2.75 -13.94 28.24
C GLU A 177 1.63 -14.05 27.19
N LEU A 178 1.50 -13.04 26.33
CA LEU A 178 0.59 -13.06 25.19
C LEU A 178 0.96 -14.18 24.20
N HIS A 179 2.25 -14.33 23.89
CA HIS A 179 2.75 -15.40 23.03
C HIS A 179 2.31 -16.79 23.54
N ASP A 180 2.57 -17.10 24.82
CA ASP A 180 2.23 -18.39 25.42
C ASP A 180 0.72 -18.61 25.47
N PHE A 181 -0.05 -17.54 25.73
CA PHE A 181 -1.50 -17.59 25.67
C PHE A 181 -1.99 -17.94 24.25
N MET A 182 -1.47 -17.28 23.22
CA MET A 182 -1.84 -17.53 21.83
C MET A 182 -1.46 -18.93 21.35
N LEU A 183 -0.29 -19.44 21.79
CA LEU A 183 0.11 -20.82 21.52
C LEU A 183 -0.87 -21.82 22.14
N ARG A 184 -1.22 -21.66 23.43
CA ARG A 184 -2.20 -22.53 24.10
C ARG A 184 -3.60 -22.44 23.49
N ALA A 185 -3.97 -21.28 22.94
CA ALA A 185 -5.25 -21.08 22.28
C ALA A 185 -5.31 -21.62 20.84
N GLU A 186 -4.17 -22.08 20.28
CA GLU A 186 -4.07 -22.62 18.92
C GLU A 186 -4.62 -21.67 17.82
N VAL A 187 -4.54 -20.36 18.05
CA VAL A 187 -5.12 -19.35 17.14
C VAL A 187 -4.35 -19.23 15.81
N GLY A 188 -3.09 -19.64 15.78
CA GLY A 188 -2.19 -19.51 14.63
C GLY A 188 -1.93 -18.03 14.27
N THR A 189 -1.61 -17.76 13.01
CA THR A 189 -1.25 -16.39 12.53
C THR A 189 -2.16 -15.89 11.40
N ILE A 190 -3.12 -16.70 10.95
CA ILE A 190 -3.99 -16.38 9.81
C ILE A 190 -4.89 -15.17 10.07
N PHE A 191 -5.19 -14.85 11.33
CA PHE A 191 -5.98 -13.66 11.68
C PHE A 191 -5.32 -12.36 11.17
N ALA A 192 -3.98 -12.31 11.13
CA ALA A 192 -3.22 -11.15 10.68
C ALA A 192 -3.08 -11.07 9.14
N LEU A 193 -3.50 -12.11 8.40
CA LEU A 193 -3.39 -12.17 6.94
C LEU A 193 -4.00 -10.94 6.27
N SER A 194 -5.26 -10.63 6.62
CA SER A 194 -5.99 -9.50 6.04
C SER A 194 -5.31 -8.16 6.32
N TRP A 195 -4.56 -8.04 7.41
CA TRP A 195 -3.86 -6.83 7.78
C TRP A 195 -2.67 -6.59 6.86
N LEU A 196 -1.87 -7.63 6.63
CA LEU A 196 -0.69 -7.54 5.78
C LEU A 196 -1.04 -7.32 4.31
N ILE A 197 -1.95 -8.14 3.76
CA ILE A 197 -2.24 -8.10 2.32
C ILE A 197 -3.04 -6.86 1.91
N THR A 198 -3.62 -6.12 2.86
CA THR A 198 -4.32 -4.85 2.58
C THR A 198 -3.59 -3.62 3.12
N TRP A 199 -2.39 -3.80 3.67
CA TRP A 199 -1.68 -2.78 4.46
C TRP A 199 -2.62 -2.07 5.45
N TYR A 200 -3.38 -2.86 6.21
CA TYR A 200 -4.35 -2.45 7.23
C TYR A 200 -5.52 -1.61 6.70
N GLY A 201 -5.59 -1.36 5.40
CA GLY A 201 -6.63 -0.53 4.79
C GLY A 201 -8.03 -1.11 4.95
N HIS A 202 -8.14 -2.43 5.10
CA HIS A 202 -9.42 -3.09 5.36
C HIS A 202 -9.90 -2.94 6.81
N VAL A 203 -8.97 -2.79 7.76
CA VAL A 203 -9.25 -2.77 9.20
C VAL A 203 -9.45 -1.35 9.71
N LEU A 204 -8.65 -0.40 9.22
CA LEU A 204 -8.73 0.99 9.66
C LEU A 204 -9.88 1.72 9.00
N SER A 205 -10.79 2.26 9.81
CA SER A 205 -11.99 2.96 9.34
C SER A 205 -11.73 4.37 8.80
N ASP A 206 -10.66 5.03 9.26
CA ASP A 206 -10.30 6.39 8.83
C ASP A 206 -9.18 6.34 7.79
N PHE A 207 -9.50 6.80 6.57
CA PHE A 207 -8.57 6.86 5.46
C PHE A 207 -7.31 7.67 5.79
N ARG A 208 -7.40 8.68 6.67
CA ARG A 208 -6.23 9.48 7.09
C ARG A 208 -5.22 8.65 7.88
N HIS A 209 -5.69 7.70 8.70
CA HIS A 209 -4.81 6.79 9.44
C HIS A 209 -4.15 5.78 8.49
N VAL A 210 -4.90 5.27 7.51
CA VAL A 210 -4.34 4.42 6.43
C VAL A 210 -3.22 5.15 5.72
N LEU A 211 -3.44 6.41 5.31
CA LEU A 211 -2.42 7.19 4.60
C LEU A 211 -1.17 7.46 5.44
N ARG A 212 -1.31 7.66 6.77
CA ARG A 212 -0.14 7.72 7.66
C ARG A 212 0.60 6.38 7.60
N LEU A 213 -0.09 5.24 7.76
CA LEU A 213 0.60 3.95 7.70
C LEU A 213 1.33 3.73 6.37
N TYR A 214 0.78 4.21 5.27
CA TYR A 214 1.47 4.15 3.97
C TYR A 214 2.72 5.02 3.96
N ASP A 215 2.69 6.22 4.56
CA ASP A 215 3.90 7.03 4.76
C ASP A 215 4.99 6.20 5.49
N PHE A 216 4.60 5.51 6.57
CA PHE A 216 5.50 4.70 7.38
C PHE A 216 6.04 3.48 6.62
N PHE A 217 5.20 2.69 5.96
CA PHE A 217 5.61 1.48 5.24
C PHE A 217 6.50 1.80 4.04
N LEU A 218 6.19 2.86 3.28
CA LEU A 218 7.01 3.28 2.14
C LEU A 218 8.40 3.77 2.55
N ALA A 219 8.55 4.27 3.78
CA ALA A 219 9.82 4.71 4.33
C ALA A 219 10.62 3.59 5.02
N SER A 220 10.01 2.42 5.22
CA SER A 220 10.56 1.34 6.06
C SER A 220 10.97 0.11 5.23
N HIS A 221 11.55 -0.89 5.90
CA HIS A 221 11.82 -2.19 5.31
C HIS A 221 10.51 -2.89 4.88
N PRO A 222 10.48 -3.68 3.79
CA PRO A 222 9.27 -4.38 3.33
C PRO A 222 8.54 -5.23 4.39
N LEU A 223 9.29 -5.83 5.32
CA LEU A 223 8.73 -6.61 6.43
C LEU A 223 8.12 -5.75 7.54
N MET A 224 8.18 -4.42 7.49
CA MET A 224 7.69 -3.57 8.58
C MET A 224 6.18 -3.76 8.85
N ALA A 225 5.40 -4.18 7.86
CA ALA A 225 3.98 -4.47 8.05
C ALA A 225 3.71 -5.62 9.04
N ILE A 226 4.62 -6.62 9.14
CA ILE A 226 4.50 -7.70 10.14
C ILE A 226 4.94 -7.24 11.52
N TYR A 227 5.95 -6.37 11.63
CA TYR A 227 6.33 -5.75 12.91
C TYR A 227 5.21 -4.88 13.45
N PHE A 228 4.51 -4.15 12.58
CA PHE A 228 3.33 -3.36 12.96
C PHE A 228 2.16 -4.24 13.44
N ALA A 229 2.11 -5.52 13.08
CA ALA A 229 1.08 -6.45 13.58
C ALA A 229 1.32 -6.89 15.02
N ALA A 230 2.55 -6.74 15.51
CA ALA A 230 3.00 -7.23 16.81
C ALA A 230 2.99 -6.15 17.91
N VAL A 231 2.52 -4.93 17.61
CA VAL A 231 2.52 -3.76 18.51
C VAL A 231 1.13 -3.17 18.69
#